data_AF-A0A2I0QGD2-F1
#
_entry.id   AF-A0A2I0QGD2-F1
#
_cell.length_a   1.000
_cell.length_b   1.000
_cell.length_c   1.000
_cell.angle_alpha   90.00
_cell.angle_beta   90.00
_cell.angle_gamma   90.00
#
_symmetry.space_group_name_H-M   'P 1'
#
loop_
_entity.id
_entity.type
_entity.pdbx_description
1 polymer ?
#
loop_
_entity_poly.entity_id
_entity_poly.type
_entity_poly.pdbx_seq_one_letter_code
_entity_poly.pdbx_strand_id
1 'polypeptide(L)'
;MDKSLLETFFKEKSNEDVFNYLVGYFKNIAKHKTPVLVIDELQMIGDLEINGKLIYKLFNFFIGLTKELHLCHVFALSSDSLFIEKVYNEAILKDRCRYLLIDNFDEETTKKFLKQHNFSEKEQENIYNYIGGKPAHLIRIIDAKNQGADVINEIKIMLESRNKEIKDTLRKLRRFGSKIEYDKVPYNVDYNEVISILSMFKERDKISADDIDDVIKMFLVKNNILFAECANETIKPQSRLDLLAIREILKEMKFT
;
A
#
# COMPACT_ATOMS: atom_id res chain seq x y z
N MET A 1 5.23 25.07 6.43
CA MET A 1 5.94 25.06 5.13
C MET A 1 6.12 26.50 4.72
N ASP A 2 7.35 26.94 4.46
CA ASP A 2 7.65 28.35 4.21
C ASP A 2 6.94 28.79 2.90
N LYS A 3 6.11 29.85 2.95
CA LYS A 3 5.35 30.34 1.77
C LYS A 3 6.28 30.67 0.59
N SER A 4 7.53 31.02 0.89
CA SER A 4 8.61 31.29 -0.07
C SER A 4 8.97 30.08 -0.95
N LEU A 5 8.89 28.85 -0.40
CA LEU A 5 9.27 27.63 -1.10
C LEU A 5 8.27 27.33 -2.21
N LEU A 6 6.97 27.30 -1.88
CA LEU A 6 5.89 27.08 -2.86
C LEU A 6 5.85 28.17 -3.94
N GLU A 7 5.98 29.44 -3.57
CA GLU A 7 6.01 30.54 -4.54
C GLU A 7 7.20 30.48 -5.50
N THR A 8 8.34 29.92 -5.05
CA THR A 8 9.50 29.68 -5.90
C THR A 8 9.25 28.51 -6.85
N PHE A 9 8.68 27.40 -6.36
CA PHE A 9 8.28 26.26 -7.20
C PHE A 9 7.34 26.66 -8.36
N PHE A 10 6.42 27.60 -8.15
CA PHE A 10 5.52 28.10 -9.20
C PHE A 10 6.14 29.16 -10.13
N LYS A 11 7.30 29.71 -9.81
CA LYS A 11 8.00 30.74 -10.62
C LYS A 11 8.98 30.14 -11.64
N GLU A 12 9.41 28.91 -11.43
CA GLU A 12 10.47 28.33 -12.24
C GLU A 12 9.96 27.78 -13.57
N LYS A 13 10.78 27.95 -14.61
CA LYS A 13 10.39 27.71 -16.00
C LYS A 13 10.63 26.26 -16.43
N SER A 14 11.41 25.49 -15.67
CA SER A 14 11.76 24.11 -15.98
C SER A 14 12.00 23.26 -14.73
N ASN A 15 11.90 21.93 -14.85
CA ASN A 15 12.22 20.99 -13.77
C ASN A 15 13.69 21.06 -13.32
N GLU A 16 14.60 21.46 -14.21
CA GLU A 16 16.04 21.56 -13.91
C GLU A 16 16.34 22.76 -13.02
N ASP A 17 15.62 23.86 -13.22
CA ASP A 17 15.68 25.00 -12.31
C ASP A 17 15.28 24.55 -10.89
N VAL A 18 14.22 23.74 -10.79
CA VAL A 18 13.63 23.34 -9.48
C VAL A 18 14.60 22.47 -8.71
N PHE A 19 15.23 21.51 -9.40
CA PHE A 19 16.24 20.67 -8.78
C PHE A 19 17.48 21.48 -8.37
N ASN A 20 17.94 22.44 -9.19
CA ASN A 20 19.07 23.29 -8.84
C ASN A 20 18.78 24.17 -7.62
N TYR A 21 17.59 24.76 -7.56
CA TYR A 21 17.13 25.52 -6.40
C TYR A 21 17.13 24.65 -5.14
N LEU A 22 16.53 23.45 -5.21
CA LEU A 22 16.50 22.52 -4.09
C LEU A 22 17.90 22.09 -3.64
N VAL A 23 18.83 21.84 -4.55
CA VAL A 23 20.24 21.58 -4.19
C VAL A 23 20.83 22.75 -3.41
N GLY A 24 20.64 23.99 -3.88
CA GLY A 24 21.10 25.19 -3.18
C GLY A 24 20.50 25.32 -1.78
N TYR A 25 19.19 25.06 -1.68
CA TYR A 25 18.45 25.07 -0.42
C TYR A 25 19.00 24.03 0.57
N PHE A 26 19.17 22.77 0.14
CA PHE A 26 19.73 21.71 0.99
C PHE A 26 21.19 21.96 1.35
N LYS A 27 22.02 22.50 0.45
CA LYS A 27 23.40 22.92 0.76
C LYS A 27 23.44 23.93 1.91
N ASN A 28 22.52 24.88 1.94
CA ASN A 28 22.48 25.87 3.01
C ASN A 28 22.07 25.27 4.36
N ILE A 29 21.12 24.33 4.37
CA ILE A 29 20.74 23.63 5.60
C ILE A 29 21.87 22.70 6.08
N ALA A 30 22.48 21.96 5.15
CA ALA A 30 23.57 21.00 5.39
C ALA A 30 24.81 21.62 6.06
N LYS A 31 25.01 22.94 5.95
CA LYS A 31 26.05 23.68 6.69
C LYS A 31 25.87 23.62 8.22
N HIS A 32 24.65 23.38 8.69
CA HIS A 32 24.31 23.45 10.11
C HIS A 32 23.64 22.19 10.64
N LYS A 33 22.89 21.45 9.80
CA LYS A 33 22.14 20.24 10.18
C LYS A 33 22.02 19.30 8.98
N THR A 34 21.96 18.00 9.22
CA THR A 34 21.61 17.02 8.18
C THR A 34 20.11 17.07 7.89
N PRO A 35 19.67 17.53 6.70
CA PRO A 35 18.27 17.55 6.31
C PRO A 35 17.73 16.14 6.07
N VAL A 36 16.42 15.98 6.28
CA VAL A 36 15.66 14.79 5.89
C VAL A 36 14.53 15.24 4.97
N LEU A 37 14.54 14.76 3.72
CA LEU A 37 13.47 14.94 2.75
C LEU A 37 12.53 13.75 2.83
N VAL A 38 11.26 14.00 3.12
CA VAL A 38 10.21 12.99 3.16
C VAL A 38 9.21 13.28 2.05
N ILE A 39 8.93 12.28 1.23
CA ILE A 39 7.97 12.33 0.13
C ILE A 39 6.94 11.25 0.41
N ASP A 40 5.74 11.68 0.76
CA ASP A 40 4.62 10.79 0.97
C ASP A 40 3.84 10.59 -0.33
N GLU A 41 3.25 9.41 -0.51
CA GLU A 41 2.51 8.99 -1.70
C GLU A 41 3.24 9.28 -3.03
N LEU A 42 4.47 8.76 -3.15
CA LEU A 42 5.35 8.92 -4.32
C LEU A 42 4.66 8.57 -5.64
N GLN A 43 3.73 7.60 -5.64
CA GLN A 43 2.99 7.20 -6.83
C GLN A 43 2.14 8.33 -7.42
N MET A 44 1.68 9.29 -6.60
CA MET A 44 0.95 10.48 -7.08
C MET A 44 1.81 11.32 -8.02
N ILE A 45 3.13 11.32 -7.83
CA ILE A 45 4.09 12.00 -8.72
C ILE A 45 4.27 11.20 -10.02
N GLY A 46 4.11 9.87 -9.97
CA GLY A 46 4.10 8.99 -11.14
C GLY A 46 2.81 9.07 -11.97
N ASP A 47 1.67 9.34 -11.32
CA ASP A 47 0.34 9.44 -11.93
C ASP A 47 0.05 10.81 -12.59
N LEU A 48 0.76 11.87 -12.17
CA LEU A 48 0.85 13.08 -12.98
C LEU A 48 1.44 12.64 -14.32
N GLU A 49 0.68 12.76 -15.42
CA GLU A 49 1.00 12.27 -16.77
C GLU A 49 2.40 12.68 -17.26
N ILE A 50 3.43 12.03 -16.76
CA ILE A 50 4.79 12.44 -16.98
C ILE A 50 5.53 11.20 -17.44
N ASN A 51 5.47 11.04 -18.77
CA ASN A 51 6.43 10.32 -19.61
C ASN A 51 7.65 9.92 -18.78
N GLY A 52 7.84 8.63 -18.49
CA GLY A 52 8.70 8.09 -17.41
C GLY A 52 10.06 8.77 -17.15
N LYS A 53 10.58 9.55 -18.11
CA LYS A 53 11.61 10.58 -17.90
C LYS A 53 11.53 11.36 -16.59
N LEU A 54 10.38 11.81 -16.08
CA LEU A 54 10.40 12.59 -14.82
C LEU A 54 10.64 11.74 -13.59
N ILE A 55 9.99 10.59 -13.43
CA ILE A 55 10.25 9.73 -12.27
C ILE A 55 11.72 9.30 -12.25
N TYR A 56 12.33 9.04 -13.43
CA TYR A 56 13.76 8.81 -13.54
C TYR A 56 14.61 10.03 -13.19
N LYS A 57 14.25 11.23 -13.68
CA LYS A 57 14.93 12.48 -13.29
C LYS A 57 14.85 12.72 -11.79
N LEU A 58 13.70 12.41 -11.17
CA LEU A 58 13.48 12.55 -9.74
C LEU A 58 14.32 11.57 -8.93
N PHE A 59 14.38 10.29 -9.33
CA PHE A 59 15.27 9.32 -8.68
C PHE A 59 16.74 9.68 -8.85
N ASN A 60 17.17 10.12 -10.04
CA ASN A 60 18.53 10.63 -10.26
C ASN A 60 18.83 11.82 -9.34
N PHE A 61 17.86 12.72 -9.18
CA PHE A 61 17.99 13.84 -8.26
C PHE A 61 18.17 13.37 -6.81
N PHE A 62 17.40 12.38 -6.34
CA PHE A 62 17.59 11.81 -4.99
C PHE A 62 18.95 11.13 -4.82
N ILE A 63 19.42 10.41 -5.84
CA ILE A 63 20.76 9.80 -5.85
C ILE A 63 21.82 10.90 -5.76
N GLY A 64 21.70 11.98 -6.53
CA GLY A 64 22.60 13.13 -6.48
C GLY A 64 22.65 13.76 -5.09
N LEU A 65 21.48 13.99 -4.46
CA LEU A 65 21.40 14.53 -3.11
C LEU A 65 22.05 13.62 -2.06
N THR A 66 21.86 12.30 -2.15
CA THR A 66 22.21 11.35 -1.07
C THR A 66 23.59 10.72 -1.24
N LYS A 67 23.97 10.35 -2.47
CA LYS A 67 25.17 9.55 -2.79
C LYS A 67 26.30 10.37 -3.39
N GLU A 68 25.99 11.41 -4.16
CA GLU A 68 27.02 12.23 -4.81
C GLU A 68 27.39 13.42 -3.94
N LEU A 69 26.39 14.15 -3.45
CA LEU A 69 26.59 15.39 -2.69
C LEU A 69 26.50 15.18 -1.18
N HIS A 70 25.99 14.05 -0.71
CA HIS A 70 25.77 13.72 0.71
C HIS A 70 25.06 14.83 1.50
N LEU A 71 24.09 15.49 0.87
CA LEU A 71 23.44 16.68 1.41
C LEU A 71 22.27 16.37 2.33
N CYS A 72 21.57 15.26 2.15
CA CYS A 72 20.40 14.90 2.96
C CYS A 72 20.13 13.39 2.95
N HIS A 73 19.21 12.97 3.81
CA HIS A 73 18.53 11.67 3.69
C HIS A 73 17.20 11.85 2.96
N VAL A 74 16.81 10.85 2.17
CA VAL A 74 15.54 10.84 1.44
C VAL A 74 14.73 9.62 1.85
N PHE A 75 13.49 9.84 2.27
CA PHE A 75 12.47 8.82 2.46
C PHE A 75 11.36 9.06 1.44
N ALA A 76 11.07 8.07 0.62
CA ALA A 76 9.93 8.08 -0.28
C ALA A 76 8.99 6.94 0.10
N LEU A 77 7.72 7.27 0.34
CA LEU A 77 6.68 6.35 0.79
C LEU A 77 5.63 6.21 -0.32
N SER A 78 5.04 5.03 -0.45
CA SER A 78 3.93 4.76 -1.36
C SER A 78 3.07 3.68 -0.75
N SER A 79 1.76 3.89 -0.78
CA SER A 79 0.77 2.86 -0.44
C SER A 79 0.46 1.93 -1.62
N ASP A 80 0.78 2.34 -2.85
CA ASP A 80 0.61 1.53 -4.06
C ASP A 80 1.76 0.53 -4.22
N SER A 81 1.44 -0.75 -4.01
CA SER A 81 2.42 -1.82 -4.12
C SER A 81 2.83 -2.17 -5.56
N LEU A 82 1.95 -1.95 -6.55
CA LEU A 82 2.29 -2.15 -7.97
C LEU A 82 3.27 -1.07 -8.43
N PHE A 83 3.08 0.16 -7.96
CA PHE A 83 4.05 1.24 -8.19
C PHE A 83 5.41 0.90 -7.58
N ILE A 84 5.44 0.42 -6.32
CA ILE A 84 6.68 -0.01 -5.68
C ILE A 84 7.33 -1.17 -6.42
N GLU A 85 6.57 -2.14 -6.90
CA GLU A 85 7.08 -3.28 -7.70
C GLU A 85 7.77 -2.79 -8.97
N LYS A 86 7.13 -1.85 -9.69
CA LYS A 86 7.75 -1.21 -10.86
C LYS A 86 9.06 -0.53 -10.49
N VAL A 87 9.06 0.29 -9.44
CA VAL A 87 10.24 1.02 -8.95
C VAL A 87 11.34 0.07 -8.46
N TYR A 88 10.98 -1.06 -7.85
CA TYR A 88 11.90 -2.11 -7.39
C TYR A 88 12.67 -2.75 -8.55
N ASN A 89 12.00 -2.94 -9.68
CA ASN A 89 12.58 -3.52 -10.89
C ASN A 89 13.42 -2.51 -11.71
N GLU A 90 13.45 -1.23 -11.33
CA GLU A 90 14.24 -0.21 -12.04
C GLU A 90 15.74 -0.31 -11.74
N ALA A 91 16.54 -0.57 -12.77
CA ALA A 91 18.00 -0.66 -12.67
C ALA A 91 18.68 0.61 -12.10
N ILE A 92 18.00 1.76 -12.19
CA ILE A 92 18.52 3.04 -11.69
C ILE A 92 18.61 3.07 -10.15
N LEU A 93 17.76 2.32 -9.45
CA LEU A 93 17.72 2.29 -8.00
C LEU A 93 18.41 1.06 -7.39
N LYS A 94 18.79 0.10 -8.24
CA LYS A 94 19.54 -1.09 -7.85
C LYS A 94 20.79 -0.68 -7.06
N ASP A 95 20.92 -1.26 -5.86
CA ASP A 95 21.99 -1.01 -4.86
C ASP A 95 22.13 0.45 -4.40
N ARG A 96 21.20 1.34 -4.78
CA ARG A 96 21.24 2.78 -4.48
C ARG A 96 20.19 3.22 -3.48
N CYS A 97 19.19 2.37 -3.18
CA CYS A 97 18.17 2.62 -2.17
C CYS A 97 17.99 1.39 -1.25
N ARG A 98 17.26 1.59 -0.14
CA ARG A 98 16.84 0.54 0.77
C ARG A 98 15.32 0.51 0.82
N TYR A 99 14.74 -0.64 0.50
CA TYR A 99 13.29 -0.86 0.64
C TYR A 99 12.97 -1.26 2.07
N LEU A 100 11.96 -0.62 2.64
CA LEU A 100 11.43 -0.89 3.98
C LEU A 100 9.94 -1.15 3.85
N LEU A 101 9.52 -2.38 4.16
CA LEU A 101 8.10 -2.69 4.28
C LEU A 101 7.59 -2.20 5.63
N ILE A 102 6.54 -1.38 5.60
CA ILE A 102 5.75 -1.03 6.78
C ILE A 102 4.46 -1.83 6.68
N ASP A 103 4.38 -2.93 7.43
CA ASP A 103 3.21 -3.82 7.46
C ASP A 103 2.35 -3.55 8.70
N ASN A 104 1.20 -4.22 8.74
CA ASN A 104 0.35 -4.31 9.92
C ASN A 104 1.14 -4.87 11.13
N PHE A 105 0.66 -4.58 12.33
CA PHE A 105 1.24 -5.15 13.53
C PHE A 105 1.15 -6.68 13.52
N ASP A 106 2.20 -7.33 14.00
CA ASP A 106 2.15 -8.75 14.35
C ASP A 106 1.25 -8.98 15.58
N GLU A 107 1.06 -10.25 15.93
CA GLU A 107 0.20 -10.64 17.06
C GLU A 107 0.65 -10.03 18.38
N GLU A 108 1.96 -10.09 18.67
CA GLU A 108 2.53 -9.60 19.93
C GLU A 108 2.35 -8.08 20.05
N THR A 109 2.68 -7.35 18.98
CA THR A 109 2.54 -5.89 18.91
C THR A 109 1.06 -5.49 18.99
N THR A 110 0.16 -6.21 18.33
CA THR A 110 -1.29 -5.97 18.41
C THR A 110 -1.80 -6.16 19.84
N LYS A 111 -1.44 -7.27 20.50
CA LYS A 111 -1.83 -7.55 21.89
C LYS A 111 -1.29 -6.48 22.84
N LYS A 112 -0.02 -6.09 22.67
CA LYS A 112 0.60 -5.01 23.46
C LYS A 112 -0.10 -3.67 23.27
N PHE A 113 -0.44 -3.32 22.03
CA PHE A 113 -1.18 -2.10 21.70
C PHE A 113 -2.57 -2.10 22.36
N LEU A 114 -3.36 -3.17 22.18
CA LEU A 114 -4.69 -3.29 22.78
C LEU A 114 -4.66 -3.32 24.31
N LYS A 115 -3.62 -3.90 24.92
CA LYS A 115 -3.43 -3.88 26.38
C LYS A 115 -3.33 -2.46 26.94
N GLN A 116 -2.71 -1.53 26.21
CA GLN A 116 -2.65 -0.10 26.60
C GLN A 116 -4.03 0.57 26.61
N HIS A 117 -5.01 -0.03 25.94
CA HIS A 117 -6.40 0.45 25.85
C HIS A 117 -7.39 -0.41 26.68
N ASN A 118 -6.91 -1.07 27.74
CA ASN A 118 -7.73 -1.82 28.69
C ASN A 118 -8.55 -2.98 28.07
N PHE A 119 -8.06 -3.60 27.01
CA PHE A 119 -8.59 -4.88 26.52
C PHE A 119 -8.01 -6.05 27.34
N SER A 120 -8.88 -6.96 27.77
CA SER A 120 -8.50 -8.23 28.39
C SER A 120 -7.79 -9.16 27.40
N GLU A 121 -7.01 -10.12 27.89
CA GLU A 121 -6.25 -11.04 27.03
C GLU A 121 -7.16 -11.80 26.04
N LYS A 122 -8.35 -12.21 26.49
CA LYS A 122 -9.35 -12.87 25.65
C LYS A 122 -9.91 -11.94 24.56
N GLU A 123 -10.17 -10.66 24.88
CA GLU A 123 -10.57 -9.69 23.86
C GLU A 123 -9.44 -9.46 22.85
N GLN A 124 -8.19 -9.35 23.31
CA GLN A 124 -7.04 -9.13 22.43
C GLN A 124 -6.87 -10.29 21.43
N GLU A 125 -6.97 -11.54 21.89
CA GLU A 125 -6.91 -12.73 21.04
C GLU A 125 -8.06 -12.74 20.02
N ASN A 126 -9.30 -12.47 20.47
CA ASN A 126 -10.45 -12.40 19.57
C ASN A 126 -10.26 -11.30 18.51
N ILE A 127 -9.90 -10.09 18.92
CA ILE A 127 -9.70 -8.95 18.02
C ILE A 127 -8.64 -9.27 16.99
N TYR A 128 -7.46 -9.75 17.40
CA TYR A 128 -6.41 -10.13 16.48
C TYR A 128 -6.89 -11.22 15.51
N ASN A 129 -7.61 -12.23 16.00
CA ASN A 129 -8.13 -13.30 15.16
C ASN A 129 -9.13 -12.83 14.11
N TYR A 130 -9.92 -11.79 14.37
CA TYR A 130 -10.94 -11.29 13.45
C TYR A 130 -10.51 -10.10 12.56
N ILE A 131 -9.67 -9.20 13.04
CA ILE A 131 -9.32 -7.98 12.28
C ILE A 131 -7.81 -7.81 12.06
N GLY A 132 -6.98 -8.64 12.69
CA GLY A 132 -5.52 -8.58 12.61
C GLY A 132 -4.93 -7.33 13.27
N GLY A 133 -3.70 -6.99 12.88
CA GLY A 133 -2.95 -5.87 13.46
C GLY A 133 -3.01 -4.57 12.67
N LYS A 134 -4.00 -4.36 11.78
CA LYS A 134 -4.09 -3.14 10.97
C LYS A 134 -4.44 -1.95 11.86
N PRO A 135 -3.57 -0.92 12.01
CA PRO A 135 -3.77 0.15 12.98
C PRO A 135 -5.12 0.88 12.84
N ALA A 136 -5.55 1.16 11.61
CA ALA A 136 -6.84 1.79 11.35
C ALA A 136 -8.04 0.96 11.86
N HIS A 137 -7.97 -0.38 11.75
CA HIS A 137 -9.00 -1.26 12.28
C HIS A 137 -8.97 -1.29 13.82
N LEU A 138 -7.77 -1.34 14.41
CA LEU A 138 -7.60 -1.33 15.87
C LEU A 138 -8.14 -0.04 16.48
N ILE A 139 -7.84 1.12 15.88
CA ILE A 139 -8.37 2.43 16.32
C ILE A 139 -9.90 2.42 16.32
N ARG A 140 -10.53 1.93 15.24
CA ARG A 140 -12.00 1.82 15.16
C ARG A 140 -12.57 0.98 16.31
N ILE A 141 -11.93 -0.14 16.64
CA ILE A 141 -12.37 -0.99 17.76
C ILE A 141 -12.16 -0.32 19.12
N ILE A 142 -11.05 0.40 19.31
CA ILE A 142 -10.78 1.18 20.51
C ILE A 142 -11.85 2.26 20.68
N ASP A 143 -12.17 3.00 19.62
CA ASP A 143 -13.19 4.06 19.65
C ASP A 143 -14.58 3.49 19.96
N ALA A 144 -14.95 2.37 19.34
CA ALA A 144 -16.21 1.68 19.63
C ALA A 144 -16.30 1.29 21.12
N LYS A 145 -15.23 0.72 21.70
CA LYS A 145 -15.18 0.38 23.12
C LYS A 145 -15.29 1.62 24.01
N ASN A 146 -14.58 2.70 23.68
CA ASN A 146 -14.63 3.96 24.43
C ASN A 146 -16.02 4.60 24.42
N GLN A 147 -16.80 4.36 23.36
CA GLN A 147 -18.20 4.79 23.25
C GLN A 147 -19.19 3.84 23.94
N GLY A 148 -18.71 2.75 24.54
CA GLY A 148 -19.55 1.74 25.20
C GLY A 148 -20.24 0.76 24.25
N ALA A 149 -19.82 0.70 22.98
CA ALA A 149 -20.36 -0.25 22.01
C ALA A 149 -19.81 -1.66 22.23
N ASP A 150 -20.57 -2.67 21.76
CA ASP A 150 -20.12 -4.06 21.73
C ASP A 150 -19.08 -4.25 20.61
N VAL A 151 -17.83 -4.50 21.01
CA VAL A 151 -16.69 -4.77 20.14
C VAL A 151 -16.96 -5.91 19.17
N ILE A 152 -17.65 -6.97 19.61
CA ILE A 152 -17.94 -8.13 18.75
C ILE A 152 -18.92 -7.74 17.65
N ASN A 153 -19.93 -6.93 17.98
CA ASN A 153 -20.85 -6.41 17.00
C ASN A 153 -20.14 -5.47 16.00
N GLU A 154 -19.23 -4.62 16.47
CA GLU A 154 -18.45 -3.74 15.59
C GLU A 154 -17.59 -4.54 14.60
N ILE A 155 -16.92 -5.59 15.06
CA ILE A 155 -16.15 -6.50 14.21
C ILE A 155 -17.04 -7.14 13.14
N LYS A 156 -18.26 -7.58 13.50
CA LYS A 156 -19.21 -8.15 12.52
C LYS A 156 -19.60 -7.12 11.46
N ILE A 157 -19.92 -5.89 11.87
CA ILE A 157 -20.23 -4.80 10.93
C ILE A 157 -19.07 -4.54 9.97
N MET A 158 -17.83 -4.55 10.47
CA MET A 158 -16.63 -4.40 9.64
C MET A 158 -16.50 -5.52 8.62
N LEU A 159 -16.68 -6.78 9.05
CA LEU A 159 -16.61 -7.95 8.17
C LEU A 159 -17.73 -7.95 7.13
N GLU A 160 -18.97 -7.66 7.53
CA GLU A 160 -20.13 -7.54 6.63
C GLU A 160 -19.94 -6.45 5.57
N SER A 161 -19.46 -5.27 5.98
CA SER A 161 -19.13 -4.18 5.06
C SER A 161 -18.09 -4.64 4.04
N ARG A 162 -17.01 -5.27 4.53
CA ARG A 162 -15.94 -5.70 3.65
C ARG A 162 -16.35 -6.83 2.70
N ASN A 163 -17.14 -7.77 3.20
CA ASN A 163 -17.78 -8.81 2.38
C ASN A 163 -18.61 -8.20 1.25
N LYS A 164 -19.43 -7.19 1.56
CA LYS A 164 -20.26 -6.52 0.58
C LYS A 164 -19.43 -5.83 -0.50
N GLU A 165 -18.35 -5.15 -0.12
CA GLU A 165 -17.42 -4.49 -1.06
C GLU A 165 -16.80 -5.50 -2.02
N ILE A 166 -16.19 -6.59 -1.50
CA ILE A 166 -15.55 -7.60 -2.34
C ILE A 166 -16.57 -8.31 -3.23
N LYS A 167 -17.74 -8.68 -2.69
CA LYS A 167 -18.84 -9.28 -3.48
C LYS A 167 -19.30 -8.35 -4.60
N ASP A 168 -19.39 -7.05 -4.35
CA ASP A 168 -19.80 -6.08 -5.35
C ASP A 168 -18.77 -5.97 -6.48
N THR A 169 -17.48 -5.94 -6.15
CA THR A 169 -16.37 -5.98 -7.13
C THR A 169 -16.44 -7.23 -7.99
N LEU A 170 -16.57 -8.42 -7.38
CA LEU A 170 -16.68 -9.69 -8.10
C LEU A 170 -17.93 -9.77 -8.97
N ARG A 171 -19.07 -9.27 -8.47
CA ARG A 171 -20.34 -9.21 -9.21
C ARG A 171 -20.22 -8.29 -10.43
N LYS A 172 -19.59 -7.12 -10.28
CA LYS A 172 -19.34 -6.19 -11.39
C LYS A 172 -18.44 -6.83 -12.44
N LEU A 173 -17.35 -7.47 -12.03
CA LEU A 173 -16.45 -8.21 -12.92
C LEU A 173 -17.23 -9.29 -13.69
N ARG A 174 -18.04 -10.12 -13.01
CA ARG A 174 -18.81 -11.18 -13.66
C ARG A 174 -19.84 -10.68 -14.68
N ARG A 175 -20.47 -9.53 -14.40
CA ARG A 175 -21.58 -9.01 -15.22
C ARG A 175 -21.11 -8.13 -16.38
N PHE A 176 -20.10 -7.31 -16.14
CA PHE A 176 -19.69 -6.26 -17.07
C PHE A 176 -18.27 -6.47 -17.61
N GLY A 177 -17.52 -7.42 -17.05
CA GLY A 177 -16.09 -7.55 -17.29
C GLY A 177 -15.29 -6.43 -16.61
N SER A 178 -13.97 -6.53 -16.74
CA SER A 178 -13.04 -5.46 -16.39
C SER A 178 -11.83 -5.56 -17.32
N LYS A 179 -11.13 -4.44 -17.51
CA LYS A 179 -9.90 -4.38 -18.27
C LYS A 179 -8.81 -3.75 -17.43
N ILE A 180 -7.61 -4.32 -17.50
CA ILE A 180 -6.39 -3.74 -16.96
C ILE A 180 -5.52 -3.28 -18.12
N GLU A 181 -5.06 -2.04 -18.05
CA GLU A 181 -4.07 -1.52 -18.98
C GLU A 181 -2.67 -1.81 -18.47
N TYR A 182 -1.84 -2.41 -19.33
CA TYR A 182 -0.41 -2.58 -19.14
C TYR A 182 0.29 -2.12 -20.42
N ASP A 183 1.25 -1.19 -20.31
CA ASP A 183 1.94 -0.57 -21.45
C ASP A 183 1.01 -0.08 -22.58
N LYS A 184 -0.11 0.57 -22.20
CA LYS A 184 -1.15 1.08 -23.13
C LYS A 184 -1.91 0.00 -23.89
N VAL A 185 -1.75 -1.26 -23.51
CA VAL A 185 -2.48 -2.39 -24.06
C VAL A 185 -3.52 -2.85 -23.03
N PRO A 186 -4.82 -2.90 -23.41
CA PRO A 186 -5.86 -3.38 -22.51
C PRO A 186 -5.97 -4.91 -22.53
N TYR A 187 -5.93 -5.52 -21.35
CA TYR A 187 -6.14 -6.95 -21.13
C TYR A 187 -7.45 -7.19 -20.38
N ASN A 188 -8.22 -8.20 -20.79
CA ASN A 188 -9.45 -8.57 -20.09
C ASN A 188 -9.12 -9.35 -18.81
N VAL A 189 -9.84 -9.04 -17.74
CA VAL A 189 -9.74 -9.79 -16.48
C VAL A 189 -10.69 -10.99 -16.54
N ASP A 190 -10.16 -12.21 -16.43
CA ASP A 190 -11.00 -13.41 -16.38
C ASP A 190 -11.57 -13.63 -14.97
N TYR A 191 -12.89 -13.76 -14.89
CA TYR A 191 -13.59 -13.96 -13.61
C TYR A 191 -13.24 -15.31 -12.96
N ASN A 192 -13.12 -16.38 -13.72
CA ASN A 192 -12.85 -17.71 -13.17
C ASN A 192 -11.42 -17.80 -12.64
N GLU A 193 -10.46 -17.18 -13.32
CA GLU A 193 -9.09 -17.05 -12.83
C GLU A 193 -9.02 -16.24 -11.54
N VAL A 194 -9.75 -15.12 -11.45
CA VAL A 194 -9.87 -14.36 -10.18
C VAL A 194 -10.38 -15.26 -9.04
N ILE A 195 -11.43 -16.05 -9.26
CA ILE A 195 -11.97 -16.97 -8.23
C ILE A 195 -10.98 -18.10 -7.90
N SER A 196 -10.22 -18.59 -8.89
CA SER A 196 -9.18 -19.59 -8.71
C SER A 196 -8.08 -19.08 -7.77
N ILE A 197 -7.57 -17.88 -8.04
CA ILE A 197 -6.57 -17.20 -7.20
C ILE A 197 -7.11 -16.95 -5.79
N LEU A 198 -8.31 -16.39 -5.65
CA LEU A 198 -8.91 -16.16 -4.33
C LEU A 198 -9.10 -17.48 -3.56
N SER A 199 -9.37 -18.59 -4.26
CA SER A 199 -9.50 -19.92 -3.64
C SER A 199 -8.22 -20.44 -3.01
N MET A 200 -7.04 -19.96 -3.41
CA MET A 200 -5.78 -20.34 -2.77
C MET A 200 -5.70 -19.85 -1.32
N PHE A 201 -6.39 -18.76 -0.98
CA PHE A 201 -6.43 -18.19 0.36
C PHE A 201 -7.40 -18.89 1.33
N LYS A 202 -8.07 -19.97 0.90
CA LYS A 202 -8.89 -20.81 1.78
C LYS A 202 -8.07 -21.39 2.93
N GLU A 203 -6.89 -21.92 2.61
CA GLU A 203 -6.01 -22.63 3.55
C GLU A 203 -4.66 -21.93 3.76
N ARG A 204 -4.40 -20.83 3.03
CA ARG A 204 -3.15 -20.08 3.07
C ARG A 204 -3.42 -18.61 3.36
N ASP A 205 -2.47 -17.95 4.01
CA ASP A 205 -2.53 -16.51 4.29
C ASP A 205 -1.73 -15.70 3.24
N LYS A 206 -0.84 -16.38 2.49
CA LYS A 206 -0.01 -15.82 1.42
C LYS A 206 0.27 -16.87 0.33
N ILE A 207 0.57 -16.41 -0.87
CA ILE A 207 0.96 -17.22 -2.05
C ILE A 207 2.21 -16.61 -2.72
N SER A 208 2.87 -17.36 -3.61
CA SER A 208 3.98 -16.83 -4.41
C SER A 208 3.46 -15.80 -5.42
N ALA A 209 4.25 -14.79 -5.75
CA ALA A 209 3.97 -13.88 -6.86
C ALA A 209 3.93 -14.61 -8.21
N ASP A 210 4.63 -15.75 -8.34
CA ASP A 210 4.61 -16.59 -9.54
C ASP A 210 3.31 -17.42 -9.67
N ASP A 211 2.54 -17.57 -8.60
CA ASP A 211 1.30 -18.34 -8.61
C ASP A 211 0.11 -17.56 -9.23
N ILE A 212 0.32 -16.30 -9.60
CA ILE A 212 -0.73 -15.39 -10.07
C ILE A 212 -0.31 -14.69 -11.37
N ASP A 213 -1.22 -14.64 -12.34
CA ASP A 213 -1.02 -13.85 -13.56
C ASP A 213 -1.03 -12.34 -13.26
N ASP A 214 -0.21 -11.57 -13.99
CA ASP A 214 -0.06 -10.13 -13.78
C ASP A 214 -1.37 -9.36 -13.93
N VAL A 215 -2.25 -9.73 -14.87
CA VAL A 215 -3.55 -9.07 -15.08
C VAL A 215 -4.44 -9.27 -13.84
N ILE A 216 -4.45 -10.48 -13.30
CA ILE A 216 -5.24 -10.82 -12.11
C ILE A 216 -4.66 -10.16 -10.86
N LYS A 217 -3.33 -10.18 -10.71
CA LYS A 217 -2.60 -9.47 -9.65
C LYS A 217 -2.94 -7.99 -9.66
N MET A 218 -2.78 -7.33 -10.80
CA MET A 218 -3.07 -5.90 -10.96
C MET A 218 -4.53 -5.58 -10.64
N PHE A 219 -5.47 -6.40 -11.10
CA PHE A 219 -6.89 -6.21 -10.79
C PHE A 219 -7.17 -6.30 -9.28
N LEU A 220 -6.68 -7.35 -8.61
CA LEU A 220 -6.94 -7.58 -7.20
C LEU A 220 -6.25 -6.55 -6.29
N VAL A 221 -5.05 -6.11 -6.65
CA VAL A 221 -4.34 -5.04 -5.91
C VAL A 221 -5.01 -3.69 -6.10
N LYS A 222 -5.38 -3.30 -7.34
CA LYS A 222 -6.08 -2.03 -7.61
C LYS A 222 -7.44 -1.92 -6.91
N ASN A 223 -8.11 -3.06 -6.69
CA ASN A 223 -9.36 -3.11 -5.94
C ASN A 223 -9.17 -3.26 -4.43
N ASN A 224 -7.94 -3.08 -3.94
CA ASN A 224 -7.54 -3.19 -2.54
C ASN A 224 -7.86 -4.54 -1.89
N ILE A 225 -7.93 -5.64 -2.66
CA ILE A 225 -8.23 -6.98 -2.13
C ILE A 225 -6.94 -7.66 -1.70
N LEU A 226 -5.92 -7.61 -2.55
CA LEU A 226 -4.60 -8.17 -2.31
C LEU A 226 -3.55 -7.06 -2.21
N PHE A 227 -2.39 -7.44 -1.68
CA PHE A 227 -1.18 -6.64 -1.59
C PHE A 227 -0.02 -7.45 -2.17
N ALA A 228 0.79 -6.82 -3.03
CA ALA A 228 1.98 -7.43 -3.61
C ALA A 228 3.24 -6.98 -2.88
N GLU A 229 3.94 -7.91 -2.25
CA GLU A 229 5.18 -7.62 -1.52
C GLU A 229 6.40 -7.96 -2.38
N CYS A 230 7.07 -6.94 -2.91
CA CYS A 230 8.14 -7.11 -3.89
C CYS A 230 9.38 -7.81 -3.32
N ALA A 231 9.79 -7.47 -2.10
CA ALA A 231 11.06 -7.96 -1.52
C ALA A 231 11.07 -9.47 -1.25
N ASN A 232 9.91 -10.04 -0.91
CA ASN A 232 9.74 -11.47 -0.65
C ASN A 232 9.01 -12.19 -1.78
N GLU A 233 8.64 -11.48 -2.85
CA GLU A 233 7.89 -11.99 -4.00
C GLU A 233 6.62 -12.75 -3.57
N THR A 234 5.85 -12.16 -2.64
CA THR A 234 4.62 -12.78 -2.13
C THR A 234 3.39 -11.92 -2.32
N ILE A 235 2.24 -12.58 -2.43
CA ILE A 235 0.92 -11.95 -2.47
C ILE A 235 0.12 -12.37 -1.26
N LYS A 236 -0.52 -11.41 -0.60
CA LYS A 236 -1.38 -11.64 0.57
C LYS A 236 -2.62 -10.76 0.52
N PRO A 237 -3.72 -11.09 1.22
CA PRO A 237 -4.82 -10.15 1.41
C PRO A 237 -4.32 -8.89 2.13
N GLN A 238 -4.90 -7.73 1.83
CA GLN A 238 -4.43 -6.46 2.42
C GLN A 238 -4.46 -6.43 3.96
N SER A 239 -5.36 -7.21 4.55
CA SER A 239 -5.45 -7.38 5.99
C SER A 239 -6.06 -8.74 6.33
N ARG A 240 -6.04 -9.09 7.62
CA ARG A 240 -6.73 -10.29 8.11
C ARG A 240 -8.24 -10.21 7.91
N LEU A 241 -8.83 -9.01 7.95
CA LEU A 241 -10.24 -8.80 7.65
C LEU A 241 -10.54 -9.17 6.18
N ASP A 242 -9.67 -8.78 5.25
CA ASP A 242 -9.78 -9.15 3.83
C ASP A 242 -9.70 -10.66 3.64
N LEU A 243 -8.75 -11.32 4.32
CA LEU A 243 -8.61 -12.77 4.28
C LEU A 243 -9.89 -13.49 4.74
N LEU A 244 -10.46 -13.07 5.87
CA LEU A 244 -11.70 -13.65 6.39
C LEU A 244 -12.88 -13.40 5.47
N ALA A 245 -12.98 -12.19 4.90
CA ALA A 245 -14.03 -11.85 3.95
C ALA A 245 -13.96 -12.73 2.70
N ILE A 246 -12.76 -12.90 2.12
CA ILE A 246 -12.52 -13.80 0.99
C ILE A 246 -12.97 -15.23 1.34
N ARG A 247 -12.58 -15.74 2.52
CA ARG A 247 -12.95 -17.10 2.97
C ARG A 247 -14.45 -17.26 3.13
N GLU A 248 -15.16 -16.27 3.64
CA GLU A 248 -16.62 -16.30 3.82
C GLU A 248 -17.34 -16.31 2.47
N ILE A 249 -16.97 -15.41 1.56
CA ILE A 249 -17.51 -15.34 0.19
C ILE A 249 -17.36 -16.69 -0.53
N LEU A 250 -16.19 -17.30 -0.44
CA LEU A 250 -15.91 -18.57 -1.10
C LEU A 250 -16.67 -19.75 -0.49
N LYS A 251 -17.07 -19.68 0.78
CA LYS A 251 -17.95 -20.67 1.40
C LYS A 251 -19.36 -20.55 0.83
N GLU A 252 -19.90 -19.35 0.71
CA GLU A 252 -21.24 -19.10 0.16
C GLU A 252 -21.36 -19.53 -1.31
N MET A 253 -20.31 -19.30 -2.11
CA MET A 253 -20.28 -19.69 -3.53
C MET A 253 -20.38 -21.22 -3.75
N LYS A 254 -20.04 -22.05 -2.75
CA LYS A 254 -20.24 -23.51 -2.86
C LYS A 254 -21.71 -23.92 -2.74
N PHE A 255 -22.58 -23.03 -2.28
CA PHE A 255 -24.01 -23.27 -2.08
C PHE A 255 -24.90 -22.58 -3.14
N THR A 256 -24.30 -22.06 -4.23
CA THR A 256 -24.98 -21.43 -5.37
C THR A 256 -24.65 -22.15 -6.67
#